data_AF-A0A5J4P5G7-F1
#
_entry.id   AF-A0A5J4P5G7-F1
#
_cell.length_a   1.000
_cell.length_b   1.000
_cell.length_c   1.000
_cell.angle_alpha   90.00
_cell.angle_beta   90.00
_cell.angle_gamma   90.00
#
_symmetry.space_group_name_H-M   'P 1'
#
loop_
_entity.id
_entity.type
_entity.pdbx_description
1 polymer ?
#
loop_
_entity_poly.entity_id
_entity_poly.type
_entity_poly.pdbx_seq_one_letter_code
_entity_poly.pdbx_strand_id
1 'polypeptide(L)' 'LEQLGQRSNSKDDIIDIILELCKWKALTLNQLSDLMERKDKKYLKNNYVTPLRIQGKLEYTIPEMPNHPKQAYRTVNT' A
#
# COMPACT_ATOMS: atom_id res chain seq x y z
N LEU A 1 13.85 22.10 -2.20
CA LEU A 1 13.74 20.97 -1.24
C LEU A 1 12.51 21.27 -0.38
N GLU A 2 11.34 21.11 -0.98
CA GLU A 2 10.12 21.77 -0.54
C GLU A 2 9.33 20.87 0.42
N GLN A 3 9.28 21.30 1.68
CA GLN A 3 8.14 21.20 2.58
C GLN A 3 7.61 19.80 2.93
N LEU A 4 8.44 18.97 3.59
CA LEU A 4 7.96 17.86 4.44
C LEU A 4 7.52 18.39 5.82
N GLY A 5 6.63 19.38 5.83
CA GLY A 5 6.39 20.23 6.99
C GLY A 5 4.96 20.75 7.11
N GLN A 6 3.95 19.92 6.86
CA GLN A 6 2.58 20.29 7.25
C GLN A 6 1.75 19.05 7.61
N ARG A 7 1.79 18.74 8.92
CA ARG A 7 0.96 17.74 9.61
C ARG A 7 -0.49 17.78 9.09
N SER A 8 -0.88 16.77 8.32
CA SER A 8 -2.26 16.53 7.92
C SER A 8 -2.61 15.08 8.22
N ASN A 9 -2.99 14.84 9.49
CA ASN A 9 -3.71 13.66 9.98
C ASN A 9 -3.38 12.29 9.35
N SER A 10 -2.44 11.56 9.96
CA SER A 10 -2.31 10.10 10.16
C SER A 10 -2.62 9.10 9.04
N LYS A 11 -3.68 9.26 8.25
CA LYS A 11 -4.12 8.36 7.19
C LYS A 11 -3.54 8.72 5.83
N ASP A 12 -3.49 10.00 5.48
CA ASP A 12 -2.94 10.45 4.20
C ASP A 12 -1.44 10.19 4.12
N ASP A 13 -0.69 10.44 5.20
CA ASP A 13 0.72 10.04 5.32
C ASP A 13 0.91 8.52 5.10
N ILE A 14 0.04 7.69 5.70
CA ILE A 14 0.09 6.24 5.54
C ILE A 14 -0.17 5.84 4.09
N ILE A 15 -1.13 6.49 3.43
CA ILE A 15 -1.45 6.24 2.03
C ILE A 15 -0.24 6.57 1.16
N ASP A 16 0.38 7.72 1.36
CA ASP A 16 1.54 8.16 0.59
C ASP A 16 2.71 7.17 0.73
N ILE A 17 3.03 6.79 1.97
CA ILE A 17 4.06 5.77 2.27
C ILE A 17 3.75 4.44 1.57
N ILE A 18 2.50 3.96 1.62
CA ILE A 18 2.13 2.70 0.93
C ILE A 18 2.35 2.82 -0.57
N LEU A 19 1.98 3.94 -1.18
CA LEU A 19 2.14 4.16 -2.61
C LEU A 19 3.61 4.28 -3.00
N GLU A 20 4.44 4.98 -2.23
CA GLU A 20 5.88 5.08 -2.46
C GLU A 20 6.56 3.71 -2.36
N LEU A 21 6.26 2.94 -1.31
CA LEU A 21 6.79 1.60 -1.11
C LEU A 21 6.39 0.65 -2.26
N CYS A 22 5.10 0.66 -2.63
CA CYS A 22 4.58 -0.18 -3.72
C CYS A 22 5.01 0.30 -5.12
N LYS A 23 5.50 1.54 -5.24
CA LYS A 23 6.10 2.09 -6.47
C LYS A 23 7.56 1.64 -6.61
N TRP A 24 8.31 1.62 -5.51
CA TRP A 24 9.68 1.13 -5.49
C TRP A 24 9.76 -0.37 -5.78
N LYS A 25 8.88 -1.17 -5.17
CA LYS A 25 8.84 -2.62 -5.35
C LYS A 25 7.43 -3.14 -5.13
N ALA A 26 7.06 -4.21 -5.83
CA ALA A 26 5.83 -4.94 -5.49
C ALA A 26 5.96 -5.61 -4.11
N LEU A 27 5.03 -5.29 -3.21
CA LEU A 27 5.08 -5.75 -1.82
C LEU A 27 3.82 -6.52 -1.43
N THR A 28 4.00 -7.61 -0.71
CA THR A 28 2.89 -8.34 -0.09
C THR A 28 2.33 -7.57 1.11
N LEU A 29 1.11 -7.88 1.53
CA LEU A 29 0.53 -7.30 2.74
C LEU A 29 1.40 -7.56 4.00
N ASN A 30 2.08 -8.71 4.05
CA ASN A 30 3.00 -9.04 5.14
C ASN A 30 4.20 -8.08 5.14
N GLN A 31 4.78 -7.81 3.97
CA GLN A 31 5.92 -6.89 3.86
C GLN A 31 5.51 -5.45 4.16
N LEU A 32 4.34 -5.01 3.71
CA LEU A 32 3.83 -3.68 4.06
C LEU A 32 3.62 -3.54 5.57
N SER A 33 3.04 -4.56 6.21
CA SER A 33 2.85 -4.59 7.67
C SER A 33 4.18 -4.54 8.44
N ASP A 34 5.20 -5.25 7.96
CA ASP A 34 6.56 -5.26 8.52
C ASP A 34 7.26 -3.91 8.36
N LEU A 35 7.32 -3.38 7.14
CA LEU A 35 7.97 -2.10 6.82
C LEU A 35 7.34 -0.90 7.54
N MET A 36 6.02 -0.95 7.79
CA MET A 36 5.31 0.13 8.48
C MET A 36 5.25 -0.06 10.00
N GLU A 37 5.88 -1.12 10.53
CA GLU A 37 5.82 -1.51 11.95
C GLU A 37 4.37 -1.65 12.48
N ARG A 38 3.43 -1.97 11.59
CA ARG A 38 2.00 -2.11 11.92
C ARG A 38 1.67 -3.59 12.07
N LYS A 39 1.35 -4.01 13.30
CA LYS A 39 1.00 -5.42 13.59
C LYS A 39 -0.31 -5.90 12.95
N ASP A 40 -1.25 -4.98 12.68
CA ASP A 40 -2.59 -5.34 12.21
C ASP A 40 -2.73 -5.32 10.69
N LYS A 41 -2.41 -6.47 10.07
CA LYS A 41 -2.52 -6.68 8.61
C LYS A 41 -3.95 -6.51 8.11
N LYS A 42 -4.95 -6.91 8.91
CA LYS A 42 -6.36 -6.86 8.50
C LYS A 42 -6.84 -5.42 8.43
N TYR A 43 -6.48 -4.61 9.42
CA TYR A 43 -6.72 -3.18 9.43
C TYR A 43 -6.00 -2.50 8.25
N LEU A 44 -4.73 -2.81 8.02
CA LEU A 44 -3.94 -2.27 6.91
C LEU A 44 -4.60 -2.56 5.55
N LYS A 45 -5.01 -3.81 5.35
CA LYS A 45 -5.69 -4.25 4.13
C LYS A 45 -7.02 -3.54 3.91
N ASN A 46 -7.87 -3.50 4.94
CA ASN A 46 -9.24 -3.02 4.80
C ASN A 46 -9.33 -1.49 4.73
N ASN A 47 -8.47 -0.77 5.45
CA ASN A 47 -8.54 0.69 5.54
C ASN A 47 -7.68 1.41 4.51
N TYR A 48 -6.63 0.77 3.98
CA TYR A 48 -5.70 1.43 3.06
C TYR A 48 -5.56 0.67 1.75
N VAL A 49 -5.06 -0.58 1.78
CA VAL A 49 -4.68 -1.29 0.55
C VAL A 49 -5.89 -1.57 -0.36
N THR A 50 -7.01 -2.03 0.20
CA THR A 50 -8.23 -2.36 -0.57
C THR A 50 -8.86 -1.11 -1.19
N PRO A 51 -9.08 -0.01 -0.44
CA PRO A 51 -9.52 1.26 -1.03
C PRO A 51 -8.59 1.76 -2.13
N LEU A 52 -7.27 1.76 -1.92
CA LEU A 52 -6.31 2.22 -2.93
C LEU A 52 -6.34 1.37 -4.20
N ARG A 53 -6.57 0.05 -4.07
CA ARG A 53 -6.74 -0.84 -5.21
C ARG A 53 -8.04 -0.55 -5.98
N ILE A 54 -9.14 -0.34 -5.27
CA ILE A 54 -10.44 -0.02 -5.89
C ILE A 54 -10.37 1.34 -6.61
N GLN A 55 -9.63 2.30 -6.04
CA GLN A 55 -9.37 3.61 -6.66
C GLN A 55 -8.38 3.54 -7.83
N GLY A 56 -7.84 2.37 -8.17
CA GLY A 56 -6.86 2.21 -9.26
C GLY A 56 -5.47 2.77 -8.96
N LYS A 57 -5.16 3.09 -7.69
CA LYS A 57 -3.81 3.53 -7.28
C LYS A 57 -2.88 2.36 -7.02
N LEU A 58 -3.42 1.23 -6.59
CA LEU A 58 -2.72 -0.04 -6.46
C LEU A 58 -3.35 -1.09 -7.39
N GLU A 59 -2.55 -2.07 -7.79
CA GLU A 59 -3.05 -3.24 -8.51
C GLU A 59 -2.41 -4.53 -7.98
N TYR A 60 -3.04 -5.65 -8.30
CA TYR A 60 -2.47 -6.97 -8.04
C TYR A 60 -1.37 -7.27 -9.03
N THR A 61 -0.31 -7.89 -8.55
CA THR A 61 0.74 -8.45 -9.42
C THR A 61 0.30 -9.72 -10.13
N ILE A 62 -0.67 -10.46 -9.58
CA ILE A 62 -1.22 -11.69 -10.16
C ILE A 62 -2.76 -11.56 -10.20
N PRO A 63 -3.32 -10.77 -11.13
CA PRO A 63 -4.76 -10.47 -11.15
C PRO A 63 -5.62 -11.71 -11.37
N GLU A 64 -5.12 -12.72 -12.08
CA GLU A 64 -5.81 -13.99 -12.37
C GLU A 64 -6.03 -14.85 -11.13
N MET A 65 -5.19 -14.70 -10.09
CA MET A 65 -5.28 -15.49 -8.86
C MET A 65 -5.21 -14.58 -7.61
N PRO A 66 -6.33 -13.96 -7.20
CA PRO A 66 -6.37 -13.03 -6.06
C PRO A 66 -5.87 -13.63 -4.74
N ASN A 67 -6.07 -14.94 -4.55
CA ASN A 67 -5.65 -15.67 -3.33
C ASN A 67 -4.27 -16.33 -3.47
N HIS A 68 -3.49 -16.01 -4.50
CA HIS A 68 -2.17 -16.60 -4.70
C HIS A 68 -1.23 -16.28 -3.51
N PRO A 69 -0.45 -17.25 -3.00
CA PRO A 69 0.42 -17.03 -1.84
C PRO A 69 1.50 -15.96 -2.06
N LYS A 70 1.88 -15.72 -3.31
CA LYS A 70 2.83 -14.66 -3.71
C LYS A 70 2.16 -13.37 -4.19
N GLN A 71 0.86 -13.21 -3.93
CA GLN A 71 0.13 -12.00 -4.33
C GLN A 71 0.74 -10.77 -3.64
N ALA A 72 1.15 -9.80 -4.45
CA ALA A 72 1.69 -8.53 -4.01
C ALA A 72 0.94 -7.37 -4.68
N TYR A 73 1.10 -6.19 -4.11
CA TYR A 73 0.56 -4.94 -4.61
C TYR A 73 1.67 -4.12 -5.26
N ARG A 74 1.36 -3.48 -6.39
CA ARG A 74 2.22 -2.48 -7.02
C ARG A 74 1.42 -1.20 -7.24
N THR A 75 2.10 -0.06 -7.17
CA THR A 75 1.50 1.22 -7.54
C THR A 75 1.32 1.28 -9.04
N VAL A 76 0.13 1.70 -9.47
CA VAL A 76 -0.15 1.91 -10.89
C VAL A 76 0.63 3.14 -11.31
N ASN A 77 1.68 2.96 -12.12
CA ASN A 77 2.42 4.06 -12.71
C ASN A 77 1.57 4.63 -13.86
N THR A 78 0.70 5.59 -13.54
CA THR A 78 0.14 6.51 -14.54
C THR A 78 1.13 7.57 -14.94
#